data_AF-A0A352KG86-F1
#
_entry.id   AF-A0A352KG86-F1
#
_cell.length_a   1.000
_cell.length_b   1.000
_cell.length_c   1.000
_cell.angle_alpha   90.00
_cell.angle_beta   90.00
_cell.angle_gamma   90.00
#
_symmetry.space_group_name_H-M   'P 1'
#
loop_
_entity.id
_entity.type
_entity.pdbx_description
1 polymer ?
#
loop_
_entity_poly.entity_id
_entity_poly.type
_entity_poly.pdbx_seq_one_letter_code
_entity_poly.pdbx_strand_id
1 'polypeptide(L)'
;APRIERTESGEDVYVIKDMKKGVPLALLDGAGYSIKDRNARVGKITYEETRPGGWNPKARAADLDRDGIAAEIIYASVGMALCTHPDVAYKDACMQAYNRWL
;
A
#
# COMPACT_ATOMS: atom_id res chain seq x y z
N ALA A 1 7.17 -13.47 6.69
CA ALA A 1 7.35 -12.06 6.30
C ALA A 1 6.02 -11.51 5.80
N PRO A 2 5.81 -10.18 5.83
CA PRO A 2 4.65 -9.57 5.20
C PRO A 2 4.60 -9.89 3.71
N ARG A 3 3.39 -10.06 3.14
CA ARG A 3 3.21 -10.42 1.73
C ARG A 3 1.84 -9.99 1.21
N ILE A 4 1.67 -9.97 -0.09
CA ILE A 4 0.37 -9.79 -0.74
C ILE A 4 -0.29 -11.17 -0.86
N GLU A 5 -1.57 -11.27 -0.52
CA GLU A 5 -2.40 -12.46 -0.76
C GLU A 5 -3.68 -12.05 -1.47
N ARG A 6 -4.10 -12.87 -2.43
CA ARG A 6 -5.39 -12.75 -3.11
C ARG A 6 -6.48 -13.39 -2.26
N THR A 7 -7.51 -12.64 -1.92
CA THR A 7 -8.69 -13.18 -1.21
C THR A 7 -9.61 -13.95 -2.14
N GLU A 8 -10.52 -14.75 -1.58
CA GLU A 8 -11.58 -15.43 -2.34
C GLU A 8 -12.49 -14.46 -3.12
N SER A 9 -12.64 -13.22 -2.63
CA SER A 9 -13.42 -12.19 -3.30
C SER A 9 -12.69 -11.56 -4.50
N GLY A 10 -11.41 -11.89 -4.70
CA GLY A 10 -10.59 -11.38 -5.81
C GLY A 10 -9.74 -10.14 -5.48
N GLU A 11 -9.78 -9.64 -4.24
CA GLU A 11 -8.98 -8.49 -3.78
C GLU A 11 -7.57 -8.91 -3.37
N ASP A 12 -6.59 -8.03 -3.62
CA ASP A 12 -5.26 -8.16 -3.02
C ASP A 12 -5.18 -7.44 -1.66
N VAL A 13 -4.81 -8.22 -0.64
CA VAL A 13 -4.58 -7.74 0.72
C VAL A 13 -3.12 -7.88 1.12
N TYR A 14 -2.60 -6.88 1.84
CA TYR A 14 -1.30 -6.99 2.49
C TYR A 14 -1.45 -7.69 3.84
N VAL A 15 -0.90 -8.89 3.95
CA VAL A 15 -0.99 -9.76 5.13
C VAL A 15 0.28 -9.65 5.95
N ILE A 16 0.12 -9.26 7.20
CA ILE A 16 1.19 -9.24 8.20
C ILE A 16 0.94 -10.40 9.16
N LYS A 17 2.00 -11.16 9.46
CA LYS A 17 1.98 -12.23 10.47
C LYS A 17 1.37 -11.72 11.77
N ASP A 18 0.61 -12.55 12.49
CA ASP A 18 0.02 -12.25 13.81
C ASP A 18 -0.93 -11.03 13.87
N MET A 19 -1.27 -10.43 12.72
CA MET A 19 -2.31 -9.39 12.61
C MET A 19 -3.62 -9.99 12.09
N LYS A 20 -4.73 -9.65 12.76
CA LYS A 20 -6.06 -10.23 12.45
C LYS A 20 -6.67 -9.74 11.13
N LYS A 21 -6.27 -8.58 10.65
CA LYS A 21 -6.81 -7.97 9.43
C LYS A 21 -5.66 -7.64 8.50
N GLY A 22 -5.74 -8.14 7.26
CA GLY A 22 -4.93 -7.63 6.17
C GLY A 22 -5.32 -6.20 5.82
N VAL A 23 -4.43 -5.47 5.18
CA VAL A 23 -4.70 -4.13 4.67
C VAL A 23 -5.11 -4.24 3.20
N PRO A 24 -6.36 -3.93 2.83
CA PRO A 24 -6.79 -3.84 1.44
C PRO A 24 -5.92 -2.86 0.65
N LEU A 25 -5.22 -3.32 -0.38
CA LEU A 25 -4.40 -2.42 -1.21
C LEU A 25 -5.27 -1.42 -1.97
N ALA A 26 -6.48 -1.85 -2.32
CA ALA A 26 -7.53 -1.05 -2.93
C ALA A 26 -7.79 0.29 -2.23
N LEU A 27 -7.74 0.31 -0.89
CA LEU A 27 -8.06 1.50 -0.11
C LEU A 27 -7.01 2.59 -0.24
N LEU A 28 -5.79 2.25 -0.70
CA LEU A 28 -4.68 3.18 -0.88
C LEU A 28 -4.80 3.95 -2.21
N ASP A 29 -5.54 3.42 -3.19
CA ASP A 29 -5.78 4.05 -4.50
C ASP A 29 -7.15 4.73 -4.60
N GLY A 30 -7.47 5.57 -3.61
CA GLY A 30 -8.79 6.22 -3.50
C GLY A 30 -8.91 7.60 -4.14
N ALA A 31 -7.79 8.29 -4.38
CA ALA A 31 -7.80 9.69 -4.83
C ALA A 31 -8.52 9.85 -6.18
N GLY A 32 -9.23 10.96 -6.39
CA GLY A 32 -9.90 11.26 -7.67
C GLY A 32 -11.16 10.43 -7.99
N TYR A 33 -11.55 9.46 -7.15
CA TYR A 33 -12.81 8.72 -7.31
C TYR A 33 -13.95 9.36 -6.52
N SER A 34 -15.17 9.27 -7.05
CA SER A 34 -16.37 9.56 -6.25
C SER A 34 -16.52 8.51 -5.13
N ILE A 35 -17.30 8.83 -4.09
CA ILE A 35 -17.60 7.86 -3.01
C ILE A 35 -18.23 6.59 -3.58
N LYS A 36 -19.13 6.73 -4.56
CA LYS A 36 -19.80 5.60 -5.22
C LYS A 36 -18.80 4.71 -5.94
N ASP A 37 -17.89 5.30 -6.72
CA ASP A 37 -16.90 4.54 -7.50
C ASP A 37 -15.87 3.88 -6.59
N ARG A 38 -15.43 4.59 -5.55
CA ARG A 38 -14.53 4.04 -4.53
C ARG A 38 -15.17 2.84 -3.83
N ASN A 39 -16.42 2.95 -3.38
CA ASN A 39 -17.12 1.84 -2.72
C ASN A 39 -17.32 0.64 -3.65
N ALA A 40 -17.50 0.86 -4.96
CA ALA A 40 -17.62 -0.23 -5.91
C ALA A 40 -16.32 -1.03 -6.11
N ARG A 41 -15.16 -0.40 -5.85
CA ARG A 41 -13.81 -0.99 -5.97
C ARG A 41 -13.36 -1.76 -4.71
N VAL A 42 -13.84 -1.37 -3.53
CA VAL A 42 -13.52 -2.08 -2.27
C VAL A 42 -13.96 -3.54 -2.37
N GLY A 43 -13.11 -4.48 -1.97
CA GLY A 43 -13.40 -5.92 -1.98
C GLY A 43 -13.07 -6.63 -3.28
N LYS A 44 -12.63 -5.92 -4.33
CA LYS A 44 -12.58 -6.47 -5.70
C LYS A 44 -11.30 -6.20 -6.49
N ILE A 45 -10.57 -5.13 -6.18
CA ILE A 45 -9.44 -4.72 -7.01
C ILE A 45 -8.13 -5.35 -6.54
N THR A 46 -7.27 -5.53 -7.52
CA THR A 46 -5.96 -6.15 -7.42
C THR A 46 -4.86 -5.11 -7.30
N TYR A 47 -3.66 -5.53 -6.89
CA TYR A 47 -2.49 -4.66 -6.84
C TYR A 47 -2.17 -4.05 -8.21
N GLU A 48 -2.28 -4.84 -9.27
CA GLU A 48 -1.96 -4.42 -10.64
C GLU A 48 -2.95 -3.38 -11.20
N GLU A 49 -4.17 -3.34 -10.67
CA GLU A 49 -5.20 -2.35 -11.04
C GLU A 49 -5.05 -1.01 -10.29
N THR A 50 -4.14 -0.95 -9.32
CA THR A 50 -3.81 0.32 -8.65
C THR A 50 -2.94 1.20 -9.55
N ARG A 51 -3.05 2.52 -9.36
CA ARG A 51 -2.26 3.48 -10.15
C ARG A 51 -0.76 3.18 -10.03
N PRO A 52 -0.03 3.06 -11.16
CA PRO A 52 1.40 2.77 -11.15
C PRO A 52 2.23 3.76 -10.33
N GLY A 53 1.86 5.04 -10.28
CA GLY A 53 2.56 6.05 -9.46
C GLY A 53 2.55 5.78 -7.95
N GLY A 54 1.74 4.83 -7.48
CA GLY A 54 1.74 4.37 -6.09
C GLY A 54 2.91 3.44 -5.74
N TRP A 55 3.51 2.76 -6.72
CA TRP A 55 4.54 1.73 -6.50
C TRP A 55 5.70 1.76 -7.50
N ASN A 56 5.56 2.46 -8.62
CA ASN A 56 6.59 2.63 -9.65
C ASN A 56 7.14 4.07 -9.59
N PRO A 57 8.42 4.27 -9.23
CA PRO A 57 9.00 5.61 -9.09
C PRO A 57 9.07 6.39 -10.41
N LYS A 58 9.19 5.71 -11.56
CA LYS A 58 9.21 6.37 -12.88
C LYS A 58 7.83 6.92 -13.25
N ALA A 59 6.78 6.15 -12.97
CA ALA A 59 5.41 6.62 -13.18
C ALA A 59 5.09 7.78 -12.23
N ARG A 60 5.56 7.69 -10.98
CA ARG A 60 5.40 8.74 -9.97
C ARG A 60 6.07 10.06 -10.39
N ALA A 61 7.29 10.02 -10.94
CA ALA A 61 7.97 11.22 -11.43
C ALA A 61 7.15 11.98 -12.48
N ALA A 62 6.53 11.27 -13.42
CA ALA A 62 5.66 11.89 -14.43
C ALA A 62 4.38 12.51 -13.82
N ASP A 63 3.83 11.89 -12.77
CA ASP A 63 2.71 12.47 -12.02
C ASP A 63 3.14 13.76 -11.30
N LEU A 64 4.32 13.80 -10.68
CA LEU A 64 4.86 15.00 -10.03
C LEU A 64 5.09 16.14 -11.02
N ASP A 65 5.66 15.85 -12.19
CA ASP A 65 5.90 16.83 -13.26
C ASP A 65 4.57 17.43 -13.76
N ARG A 66 3.56 16.58 -13.99
CA ARG A 66 2.21 17.02 -14.39
C ARG A 66 1.59 17.95 -13.35
N ASP A 67 1.77 17.62 -12.07
CA ASP A 67 1.17 18.34 -10.95
C ASP A 67 2.02 19.55 -10.50
N GLY A 68 3.17 19.81 -11.14
CA GLY A 68 4.06 20.93 -10.85
C GLY A 68 4.82 20.81 -9.52
N ILE A 69 5.04 19.60 -9.04
CA ILE A 69 5.66 19.30 -7.74
C ILE A 69 7.16 19.11 -7.92
N ALA A 70 7.96 20.01 -7.32
CA ALA A 70 9.41 19.96 -7.43
C ALA A 70 10.08 18.87 -6.55
N ALA A 71 9.46 18.54 -5.40
CA ALA A 71 9.97 17.54 -4.47
C ALA A 71 8.86 17.05 -3.54
N GLU A 72 9.03 15.85 -2.99
CA GLU A 72 8.10 15.25 -2.02
C GLU A 72 8.83 14.48 -0.92
N ILE A 73 8.15 14.28 0.21
CA ILE A 73 8.56 13.37 1.27
C ILE A 73 7.62 12.17 1.25
N ILE A 74 8.18 10.98 1.11
CA ILE A 74 7.42 9.73 1.04
C ILE A 74 7.40 9.08 2.44
N TYR A 75 6.20 8.79 2.93
CA TYR A 75 5.98 8.02 4.15
C TYR A 75 5.49 6.61 3.80
N ALA A 76 5.70 5.66 4.71
CA ALA A 76 5.19 4.32 4.56
C ALA A 76 3.64 4.32 4.55
N SER A 77 3.04 3.54 3.65
CA SER A 77 1.59 3.27 3.63
C SER A 77 1.28 2.01 4.44
N VAL A 78 1.30 0.82 3.81
CA VAL A 78 1.03 -0.46 4.49
C VAL A 78 2.03 -0.76 5.61
N GLY A 79 3.25 -0.21 5.52
CA GLY A 79 4.28 -0.34 6.56
C GLY A 79 3.86 0.27 7.89
N MET A 80 2.94 1.24 7.91
CA MET A 80 2.41 1.82 9.15
C MET A 80 1.65 0.80 10.00
N ALA A 81 1.06 -0.23 9.38
CA ALA A 81 0.39 -1.30 10.12
C ALA A 81 1.40 -2.13 10.96
N LEU A 82 2.68 -2.21 10.56
CA LEU A 82 3.72 -2.88 11.35
C LEU A 82 4.03 -2.15 12.66
N CYS A 83 3.75 -0.84 12.76
CA CYS A 83 4.03 -0.06 13.96
C CYS A 83 3.26 -0.58 15.19
N THR A 84 2.10 -1.20 14.98
CA THR A 84 1.24 -1.76 16.04
C THR A 84 1.48 -3.24 16.31
N HIS A 85 2.46 -3.87 15.65
CA HIS A 85 2.74 -5.30 15.81
C HIS A 85 3.26 -5.61 17.23
N PRO A 86 2.72 -6.65 17.91
CA PRO A 86 3.07 -6.96 19.31
C PRO A 86 4.47 -7.55 19.47
N ASP A 87 4.95 -8.31 18.49
CA ASP A 87 6.31 -8.84 18.47
C ASP A 87 7.30 -7.76 18.03
N VAL A 88 8.13 -7.32 18.99
CA VAL A 88 9.13 -6.25 18.80
C VAL A 88 10.28 -6.70 17.89
N ALA A 89 10.74 -7.94 18.01
CA ALA A 89 11.86 -8.45 17.21
C ALA A 89 11.44 -8.60 15.74
N TYR A 90 10.23 -9.11 15.50
CA TYR A 90 9.65 -9.16 14.16
C TYR A 90 9.49 -7.77 13.55
N LYS A 91 9.00 -6.81 14.35
CA LYS A 91 8.81 -5.42 13.92
C LYS A 91 10.15 -4.77 13.52
N ASP A 92 11.18 -4.91 14.35
CA ASP A 92 12.52 -4.37 14.08
C ASP A 92 13.11 -4.95 12.78
N ALA A 93 13.06 -6.28 12.62
CA ALA A 93 13.51 -6.94 11.39
C ALA A 93 12.78 -6.44 10.14
N CYS A 94 11.45 -6.24 10.22
CA CYS A 94 10.66 -5.72 9.10
C CYS A 94 10.98 -4.25 8.79
N MET A 95 11.15 -3.40 9.81
CA MET A 95 11.50 -1.99 9.64
C MET A 95 12.88 -1.84 9.01
N GLN A 96 13.87 -2.62 9.45
CA GLN A 96 15.19 -2.62 8.83
C GLN A 96 15.15 -3.12 7.38
N ALA A 97 14.32 -4.13 7.07
CA ALA A 97 14.15 -4.60 5.69
C ALA A 97 13.51 -3.51 4.80
N TYR A 98 12.49 -2.80 5.31
CA TYR A 98 11.86 -1.68 4.61
C TYR A 98 12.85 -0.54 4.34
N ASN A 99 13.62 -0.13 5.35
CA ASN A 99 14.61 0.95 5.22
C ASN A 99 15.78 0.60 4.30
N ARG A 100 16.06 -0.68 4.06
CA ARG A 100 17.05 -1.11 3.06
C ARG A 100 16.50 -1.14 1.64
N TRP A 101 15.19 -1.32 1.50
CA TRP A 101 14.53 -1.37 0.19
C TRP A 101 14.26 0.04 -0.36
N LEU A 102 13.86 0.97 0.51
CA LEU A 102 13.63 2.37 0.19
C LEU A 102 14.94 3.07 -0.21
#